data_AF-A7SWS6-F1
#
_entry.id   AF-A7SWS6-F1
#
_cell.length_a   1.000
_cell.length_b   1.000
_cell.length_c   1.000
_cell.angle_alpha   90.00
_cell.angle_beta   90.00
_cell.angle_gamma   90.00
#
_symmetry.space_group_name_H-M   'P 1'
#
loop_
_entity.id
_entity.type
_entity.pdbx_description
1 polymer ?
#
loop_
_entity_poly.entity_id
_entity_poly.type
_entity_poly.pdbx_seq_one_letter_code
_entity_poly.pdbx_strand_id
1 'polypeptide(L)'
;MAAGSSDVVDVEEQILKYTIHKWSSHSGNYDPRNILVDKPNDQSSRWSSASNYPPQFLTLKLCRPAVVKSITFGKYEKAHVCNLRKFKVYGGLHDEHMTELLESGLRNDHLKETFNLRNELESRVFPCHYIKIVPILPWGPSNFNFSIWFVELSGVEDPSIVQPSLAWFNKYREREAIRLCLKHFRQQNYTEAFESLQKKTRISLEHHMLTELHQSLVLNSDFEECERLMEQAAEGKYNGLFTEYISRQILKPEWTAILANGTDDDPVNAWPGMRGGHQMCIDSEAQLIYLLGGWNGVVDLPDFWVFNIGTGKWTCLSFDTEKDGGPCARSCHKMCLDSHRKLIYTLGRYLDSGSRNNTTLKSDFYVYDITANHWTLISDDTAAMGGPSLIFDHQICMDTETSTIFVFGGRVLSASSEERTQEPFFSGLYAYDCQTSTWQKLKADCSEFKSRIGHSMLFH
;
A
#
# COMPACT_ATOMS: atom_id res chain seq x y z
N MET A 1 14.94 6.94 -38.52
CA MET A 1 16.14 6.24 -38.02
C MET A 1 15.69 5.23 -37.00
N ALA A 2 15.94 3.95 -37.27
CA ALA A 2 15.37 2.83 -36.54
C ALA A 2 15.87 2.79 -35.09
N ALA A 3 14.94 2.61 -34.16
CA ALA A 3 15.23 2.24 -32.79
C ALA A 3 15.76 0.80 -32.77
N GLY A 4 16.98 0.62 -32.27
CA GLY A 4 17.56 -0.70 -32.05
C GLY A 4 16.85 -1.38 -30.88
N SER A 5 16.13 -2.46 -31.19
CA SER A 5 15.67 -3.43 -30.21
C SER A 5 16.90 -4.05 -29.52
N SER A 6 16.96 -3.97 -28.19
CA SER A 6 17.91 -4.74 -27.41
C SER A 6 17.49 -6.20 -27.45
N ASP A 7 18.18 -7.01 -28.24
CA ASP A 7 18.05 -8.47 -28.22
C ASP A 7 18.44 -8.97 -26.81
N VAL A 8 17.42 -9.26 -25.99
CA VAL A 8 17.59 -10.05 -24.77
C VAL A 8 17.81 -11.47 -25.25
N VAL A 9 19.07 -11.89 -25.29
CA VAL A 9 19.42 -13.30 -25.48
C VAL A 9 18.85 -14.03 -24.27
N ASP A 10 17.80 -14.84 -24.47
CA ASP A 10 17.31 -15.75 -23.45
C ASP A 10 18.42 -16.76 -23.16
N VAL A 11 19.08 -16.58 -22.02
CA VAL A 11 20.16 -17.46 -21.58
C VAL A 11 19.53 -18.67 -20.91
N GLU A 12 19.79 -19.86 -21.45
CA GLU A 12 19.24 -21.09 -20.93
C GLU A 12 19.75 -21.36 -19.50
N GLU A 13 18.82 -21.38 -18.53
CA GLU A 13 19.13 -21.76 -17.15
C GLU A 13 19.31 -23.28 -17.04
N GLN A 14 20.28 -23.70 -16.25
CA GLN A 14 20.55 -25.11 -16.00
C GLN A 14 20.69 -25.42 -14.51
N ILE A 15 20.55 -26.69 -14.16
CA ILE A 15 20.82 -27.20 -12.80
C ILE A 15 22.33 -27.15 -12.54
N LEU A 16 22.71 -26.45 -11.48
CA LEU A 16 24.09 -26.23 -11.07
C LEU A 16 24.53 -27.36 -10.13
N LYS A 17 25.59 -28.07 -10.51
CA LYS A 17 26.15 -29.15 -9.69
C LYS A 17 26.97 -28.58 -8.53
N TYR A 18 26.82 -29.18 -7.36
CA TYR A 18 27.55 -28.77 -6.16
C TYR A 18 27.94 -29.96 -5.28
N THR A 19 28.90 -29.72 -4.40
CA THR A 19 29.29 -30.62 -3.30
C THR A 19 29.06 -29.95 -1.96
N ILE A 20 28.88 -30.75 -0.90
CA ILE A 20 28.87 -30.21 0.46
C ILE A 20 30.30 -29.80 0.85
N HIS A 21 30.50 -28.52 1.17
CA HIS A 21 31.81 -27.95 1.52
C HIS A 21 32.04 -27.87 3.03
N LYS A 22 31.08 -27.31 3.77
CA LYS A 22 31.13 -27.17 5.23
C LYS A 22 29.73 -27.30 5.83
N TRP A 23 29.65 -27.70 7.08
CA TRP A 23 28.42 -27.70 7.86
C TRP A 23 28.72 -27.35 9.32
N SER A 24 27.72 -26.85 10.04
CA SER A 24 27.85 -26.56 11.46
C SER A 24 27.87 -27.82 12.32
N SER A 25 26.88 -28.70 12.11
CA SER A 25 26.69 -29.93 12.87
C SER A 25 25.71 -30.85 12.11
N HIS A 26 25.60 -32.11 12.54
CA HIS A 26 24.48 -32.96 12.18
C HIS A 26 24.13 -33.94 13.29
N SER A 27 22.90 -34.45 13.28
CA SER A 27 22.41 -35.44 14.25
C SER A 27 22.37 -36.84 13.62
N GLY A 28 22.98 -37.83 14.28
CA GLY A 28 22.92 -39.25 13.87
C GLY A 28 23.17 -39.47 12.38
N ASN A 29 22.25 -40.17 11.72
CA ASN A 29 22.33 -40.54 10.29
C ASN A 29 21.84 -39.43 9.34
N TYR A 30 21.48 -38.25 9.84
CA TYR A 30 21.00 -37.13 9.02
C TYR A 30 22.18 -36.32 8.44
N ASP A 31 23.01 -36.99 7.64
CA ASP A 31 24.23 -36.45 7.05
C ASP A 31 23.93 -35.25 6.12
N PRO A 32 24.78 -34.20 6.11
CA PRO A 32 24.68 -33.07 5.18
C PRO A 32 24.52 -33.45 3.70
N ARG A 33 25.09 -34.58 3.27
CA ARG A 33 25.02 -35.08 1.88
C ARG A 33 23.63 -35.59 1.49
N ASN A 34 22.75 -35.83 2.45
CA ASN A 34 21.39 -36.29 2.15
C ASN A 34 20.59 -35.26 1.36
N ILE A 35 20.93 -33.97 1.42
CA ILE A 35 20.25 -32.92 0.65
C ILE A 35 20.49 -33.02 -0.87
N LEU A 36 21.44 -33.87 -1.31
CA LEU A 36 21.80 -34.02 -2.73
C LEU A 36 20.79 -34.87 -3.51
N VAL A 37 19.91 -35.60 -2.81
CA VAL A 37 18.96 -36.54 -3.42
C VAL A 37 17.55 -36.22 -2.98
N ASP A 38 16.65 -36.08 -3.94
CA ASP A 38 15.24 -35.83 -3.66
C ASP A 38 14.50 -37.15 -3.40
N LYS A 39 14.35 -37.51 -2.13
CA LYS A 39 13.66 -38.73 -1.69
C LYS A 39 12.56 -38.39 -0.67
N PRO A 40 11.42 -37.82 -1.10
CA PRO A 40 10.35 -37.39 -0.20
C PRO A 40 9.75 -38.54 0.63
N ASN A 41 9.86 -39.78 0.14
CA ASN A 41 9.33 -40.98 0.81
C ASN A 41 10.30 -41.60 1.84
N ASP A 42 11.51 -41.05 1.99
CA ASP A 42 12.51 -41.51 2.95
C ASP A 42 12.73 -40.46 4.03
N GLN A 43 12.18 -40.71 5.23
CA GLN A 43 12.29 -39.78 6.37
C GLN A 43 13.75 -39.54 6.80
N SER A 44 14.66 -40.47 6.50
CA SER A 44 16.08 -40.35 6.83
C SER A 44 16.88 -39.53 5.82
N SER A 45 16.34 -39.33 4.60
CA SER A 45 16.97 -38.57 3.51
C SER A 45 16.85 -37.06 3.72
N ARG A 46 17.50 -36.59 4.79
CA ARG A 46 17.63 -35.17 5.13
C ARG A 46 18.93 -34.91 5.85
N TRP A 47 19.39 -33.68 5.79
CA TRP A 47 20.27 -33.15 6.83
C TRP A 47 19.42 -32.70 8.02
N SER A 48 19.91 -32.97 9.23
CA SER A 48 19.35 -32.40 10.45
C SER A 48 20.48 -31.90 11.34
N SER A 49 20.38 -30.66 11.83
CA SER A 49 21.37 -30.11 12.77
C SER A 49 21.40 -30.92 14.08
N ALA A 50 22.51 -30.85 14.83
CA ALA A 50 22.61 -31.50 16.14
C ALA A 50 21.79 -30.77 17.22
N SER A 51 21.70 -29.43 17.09
CA SER A 51 20.88 -28.56 17.93
C SER A 51 20.29 -27.44 17.09
N ASN A 52 19.45 -26.60 17.69
CA ASN A 52 18.94 -25.37 17.06
C ASN A 52 19.63 -24.09 17.57
N TYR A 53 20.66 -24.23 18.40
CA TYR A 53 21.47 -23.09 18.84
C TYR A 53 22.32 -22.60 17.66
N PRO A 54 22.21 -21.31 17.28
CA PRO A 54 23.01 -20.75 16.20
C PRO A 54 24.50 -20.66 16.59
N PRO A 55 25.42 -20.67 15.61
CA PRO A 55 25.16 -20.74 14.17
C PRO A 55 24.93 -22.17 13.68
N GLN A 56 23.82 -22.40 12.96
CA GLN A 56 23.61 -23.63 12.18
C GLN A 56 23.66 -23.28 10.69
N PHE A 57 24.36 -24.07 9.88
CA PHE A 57 24.50 -23.80 8.45
C PHE A 57 24.94 -25.01 7.65
N LEU A 58 24.66 -24.96 6.34
CA LEU A 58 25.30 -25.77 5.31
C LEU A 58 25.95 -24.84 4.29
N THR A 59 27.19 -25.11 3.92
CA THR A 59 27.90 -24.45 2.83
C THR A 59 28.10 -25.44 1.69
N LEU A 60 27.63 -25.04 0.53
CA LEU A 60 27.64 -25.75 -0.74
C LEU A 60 28.75 -25.12 -1.58
N LYS A 61 29.52 -25.94 -2.30
CA LYS A 61 30.52 -25.47 -3.27
C LYS A 61 30.12 -25.96 -4.64
N LEU A 62 29.88 -25.02 -5.55
CA LEU A 62 29.60 -25.31 -6.95
C LEU A 62 30.82 -25.95 -7.60
N CYS A 63 30.62 -26.80 -8.60
CA CYS A 63 31.74 -27.37 -9.37
C CYS A 63 32.53 -26.29 -10.10
N ARG A 64 31.87 -25.22 -10.54
CA ARG A 64 32.44 -24.04 -11.19
C ARG A 64 31.71 -22.79 -10.69
N PRO A 65 32.34 -21.60 -10.73
CA PRO A 65 31.63 -20.36 -10.50
C PRO A 65 30.46 -20.21 -11.49
N ALA A 66 29.31 -19.78 -11.00
CA ALA A 66 28.08 -19.64 -11.78
C ALA A 66 27.25 -18.44 -11.28
N VAL A 67 26.41 -17.88 -12.15
CA VAL A 67 25.38 -16.93 -11.71
C VAL A 67 24.19 -17.72 -11.20
N VAL A 68 24.05 -17.83 -9.88
CA VAL A 68 22.99 -18.63 -9.25
C VAL A 68 21.69 -17.82 -9.23
N LYS A 69 20.68 -18.28 -9.96
CA LYS A 69 19.41 -17.60 -10.16
C LYS A 69 18.36 -18.03 -9.16
N SER A 70 18.30 -19.31 -8.83
CA SER A 70 17.31 -19.83 -7.88
C SER A 70 17.85 -20.95 -6.98
N ILE A 71 17.14 -21.16 -5.88
CA ILE A 71 17.29 -22.31 -5.00
C ILE A 71 15.94 -22.99 -4.80
N THR A 72 15.89 -24.30 -5.01
CA THR A 72 14.72 -25.14 -4.76
C THR A 72 14.94 -26.01 -3.54
N PHE A 73 13.97 -26.01 -2.64
CA PHE A 73 13.93 -26.90 -1.48
C PHE A 73 12.91 -28.00 -1.72
N GLY A 74 13.37 -29.25 -1.68
CA GLY A 74 12.48 -30.40 -1.55
C GLY A 74 12.04 -30.62 -0.12
N LYS A 75 11.01 -31.45 0.05
CA LYS A 75 10.35 -31.70 1.34
C LYS A 75 10.01 -33.17 1.50
N TYR A 76 9.73 -33.55 2.75
CA TYR A 76 9.14 -34.85 3.06
C TYR A 76 7.71 -34.95 2.55
N GLU A 77 7.23 -36.19 2.31
CA GLU A 77 5.85 -36.46 1.86
C GLU A 77 4.75 -35.88 2.77
N LYS A 78 5.09 -35.52 4.01
CA LYS A 78 4.20 -34.94 5.01
C LYS A 78 4.81 -33.69 5.64
N ALA A 79 3.95 -32.84 6.20
CA ALA A 79 4.38 -31.72 7.02
C ALA A 79 5.30 -32.21 8.16
N HIS A 80 6.37 -31.46 8.44
CA HIS A 80 7.37 -31.87 9.40
C HIS A 80 7.85 -30.69 10.24
N VAL A 81 7.85 -30.87 11.57
CA VAL A 81 8.19 -29.83 12.56
C VAL A 81 9.59 -29.22 12.36
N CYS A 82 10.56 -30.00 11.88
CA CYS A 82 11.91 -29.52 11.57
C CYS A 82 12.04 -28.70 10.26
N ASN A 83 10.96 -28.50 9.50
CA ASN A 83 10.99 -27.65 8.30
C ASN A 83 11.37 -26.21 8.65
N LEU A 84 12.09 -25.54 7.74
CA LEU A 84 12.62 -24.20 7.98
C LEU A 84 11.53 -23.14 7.81
N ARG A 85 10.88 -22.73 8.90
CA ARG A 85 9.95 -21.59 8.91
C ARG A 85 10.67 -20.27 8.58
N LYS A 86 11.95 -20.15 8.90
CA LYS A 86 12.79 -19.01 8.53
C LYS A 86 14.22 -19.44 8.26
N PHE A 87 14.82 -18.92 7.18
CA PHE A 87 16.21 -19.14 6.80
C PHE A 87 16.76 -17.98 5.97
N LYS A 88 18.08 -17.93 5.86
CA LYS A 88 18.80 -17.05 4.94
C LYS A 88 19.67 -17.87 4.00
N VAL A 89 19.91 -17.33 2.81
CA VAL A 89 20.86 -17.86 1.83
C VAL A 89 21.89 -16.78 1.54
N TYR A 90 23.15 -17.15 1.62
CA TYR A 90 24.29 -16.32 1.30
C TYR A 90 25.06 -16.92 0.13
N GLY A 91 25.77 -16.10 -0.65
CA GLY A 91 26.65 -16.59 -1.69
C GLY A 91 27.84 -15.68 -1.94
N GLY A 92 28.89 -16.26 -2.49
CA GLY A 92 30.10 -15.53 -2.82
C GLY A 92 31.13 -16.39 -3.52
N LEU A 93 32.25 -15.77 -3.90
CA LEU A 93 33.39 -16.47 -4.50
C LEU A 93 34.23 -17.23 -3.46
N HIS A 94 34.11 -16.86 -2.19
CA HIS A 94 34.81 -17.43 -1.04
C HIS A 94 33.79 -17.69 0.08
N ASP A 95 34.14 -18.54 1.05
CA ASP A 95 33.22 -18.98 2.10
C ASP A 95 33.13 -18.07 3.34
N GLU A 96 34.03 -17.10 3.47
CA GLU A 96 34.09 -16.16 4.60
C GLU A 96 33.29 -14.87 4.37
N HIS A 97 33.44 -14.25 3.19
CA HIS A 97 32.85 -12.95 2.84
C HIS A 97 31.75 -13.12 1.79
N MET A 98 30.58 -13.57 2.23
CA MET A 98 29.42 -13.81 1.37
C MET A 98 28.38 -12.68 1.45
N THR A 99 27.65 -12.49 0.35
CA THR A 99 26.53 -11.57 0.23
C THR A 99 25.22 -12.29 0.55
N GLU A 100 24.30 -11.64 1.27
CA GLU A 100 22.94 -12.17 1.47
C GLU A 100 22.16 -12.14 0.16
N LEU A 101 21.68 -13.31 -0.27
CA LEU A 101 20.96 -13.50 -1.52
C LEU A 101 19.44 -13.59 -1.32
N LEU A 102 19.02 -14.08 -0.16
CA LEU A 102 17.61 -14.33 0.18
C LEU A 102 17.44 -14.40 1.71
N GLU A 103 16.37 -13.79 2.21
CA GLU A 103 15.77 -14.08 3.52
C GLU A 103 14.32 -14.53 3.28
N SER A 104 13.97 -15.74 3.70
CA SER A 104 12.64 -16.31 3.45
C SER A 104 12.28 -17.42 4.44
N GLY A 105 11.22 -18.17 4.14
CA GLY A 105 10.71 -19.28 4.95
C GLY A 105 9.93 -20.29 4.10
N LEU A 106 10.03 -21.57 4.44
CA LEU A 106 9.27 -22.64 3.79
C LEU A 106 7.87 -22.76 4.40
N ARG A 107 6.87 -23.04 3.56
CA ARG A 107 5.57 -23.53 4.03
C ARG A 107 5.71 -24.92 4.65
N ASN A 108 4.89 -25.24 5.65
CA ASN A 108 4.91 -26.56 6.28
C ASN A 108 4.00 -27.57 5.57
N ASP A 109 4.35 -27.88 4.32
CA ASP A 109 3.66 -28.85 3.46
C ASP A 109 4.68 -29.79 2.78
N HIS A 110 4.27 -30.53 1.76
CA HIS A 110 5.09 -31.49 1.01
C HIS A 110 5.52 -30.98 -0.37
N LEU A 111 5.12 -29.75 -0.74
CA LEU A 111 5.37 -29.22 -2.08
C LEU A 111 6.77 -28.61 -2.14
N LYS A 112 7.49 -28.87 -3.24
CA LYS A 112 8.77 -28.20 -3.50
C LYS A 112 8.56 -26.70 -3.60
N GLU A 113 9.53 -25.94 -3.13
CA GLU A 113 9.49 -24.48 -3.20
C GLU A 113 10.78 -23.94 -3.81
N THR A 114 10.64 -23.11 -4.84
CA THR A 114 11.74 -22.45 -5.54
C THR A 114 11.72 -20.96 -5.23
N PHE A 115 12.88 -20.43 -4.91
CA PHE A 115 13.07 -19.02 -4.57
C PHE A 115 14.11 -18.40 -5.48
N ASN A 116 13.80 -17.23 -6.03
CA ASN A 116 14.75 -16.42 -6.76
C ASN A 116 15.79 -15.87 -5.78
N LEU A 117 17.07 -16.03 -6.14
CA LEU A 117 18.19 -15.50 -5.40
C LEU A 117 18.62 -14.17 -6.02
N ARG A 118 18.91 -13.18 -5.17
CA ARG A 118 19.55 -11.94 -5.62
C ARG A 118 20.88 -12.29 -6.29
N ASN A 119 20.99 -11.98 -7.57
CA ASN A 119 22.19 -12.21 -8.38
C ASN A 119 22.71 -10.94 -9.04
N GLU A 120 22.15 -9.77 -8.70
CA GLU A 120 22.53 -8.47 -9.23
C GLU A 120 22.99 -7.49 -8.14
N LEU A 121 24.00 -6.70 -8.49
CA LEU A 121 24.52 -5.56 -7.74
C LEU A 121 24.87 -4.45 -8.72
N GLU A 122 24.45 -3.21 -8.44
CA GLU A 122 24.67 -2.06 -9.35
C GLU A 122 24.23 -2.36 -10.81
N SER A 123 23.09 -3.05 -10.96
CA SER A 123 22.52 -3.49 -12.25
C SER A 123 23.44 -4.41 -13.07
N ARG A 124 24.35 -5.13 -12.41
CA ARG A 124 25.24 -6.12 -13.02
C ARG A 124 25.16 -7.44 -12.28
N VAL A 125 25.14 -8.54 -13.02
CA VAL A 125 25.10 -9.88 -12.44
C VAL A 125 26.45 -10.27 -11.84
N PHE A 126 26.44 -10.97 -10.70
CA PHE A 126 27.64 -11.48 -10.05
C PHE A 126 27.60 -13.00 -9.86
N PRO A 127 28.73 -13.71 -10.04
CA PRO A 127 28.78 -15.14 -9.85
C PRO A 127 29.07 -15.52 -8.39
N CYS A 128 28.58 -16.70 -8.00
CA CYS A 128 28.94 -17.37 -6.75
C CYS A 128 29.74 -18.65 -7.06
N HIS A 129 30.61 -19.03 -6.15
CA HIS A 129 31.25 -20.36 -6.12
C HIS A 129 30.79 -21.14 -4.89
N TYR A 130 30.42 -20.43 -3.83
CA TYR A 130 29.88 -20.99 -2.60
C TYR A 130 28.48 -20.43 -2.35
N ILE A 131 27.59 -21.29 -1.88
CA ILE A 131 26.26 -20.92 -1.38
C ILE A 131 26.14 -21.44 0.06
N LYS A 132 25.71 -20.61 1.00
CA LYS A 132 25.54 -20.98 2.41
C LYS A 132 24.10 -20.78 2.84
N ILE A 133 23.47 -21.85 3.28
CA ILE A 133 22.12 -21.85 3.83
C ILE A 133 22.23 -21.77 5.36
N VAL A 134 21.56 -20.80 5.96
CA VAL A 134 21.55 -20.54 7.41
C VAL A 134 20.11 -20.67 7.92
N PRO A 135 19.74 -21.83 8.50
CA PRO A 135 18.49 -21.97 9.23
C PRO A 135 18.38 -20.97 10.40
N ILE A 136 17.19 -20.41 10.60
CA ILE A 136 16.91 -19.45 11.68
C ILE A 136 15.80 -19.97 12.60
N LEU A 137 14.71 -20.49 12.04
CA LEU A 137 13.55 -20.93 12.83
C LEU A 137 12.92 -22.19 12.23
N PRO A 138 12.68 -23.27 13.01
CA PRO A 138 11.89 -24.41 12.56
C PRO A 138 10.38 -24.13 12.75
N TRP A 139 9.52 -24.97 12.18
CA TRP A 139 8.06 -24.90 12.42
C TRP A 139 7.64 -25.44 13.79
N GLY A 140 8.40 -26.42 14.31
CA GLY A 140 8.20 -26.98 15.63
C GLY A 140 8.56 -26.01 16.75
N PRO A 141 8.23 -26.36 18.01
CA PRO A 141 8.74 -25.66 19.18
C PRO A 141 10.27 -25.50 19.15
N SER A 142 10.78 -24.53 19.90
CA SER A 142 12.18 -24.10 19.93
C SER A 142 13.15 -25.13 20.53
N ASN A 143 12.81 -26.42 20.56
CA ASN A 143 13.68 -27.54 20.92
C ASN A 143 13.92 -28.51 19.73
N PHE A 144 13.21 -28.34 18.62
CA PHE A 144 13.43 -29.16 17.42
C PHE A 144 14.61 -28.65 16.61
N ASN A 145 15.37 -29.59 16.06
CA ASN A 145 16.50 -29.31 15.17
C ASN A 145 16.02 -28.81 13.81
N PHE A 146 16.92 -28.17 13.06
CA PHE A 146 16.67 -27.75 11.69
C PHE A 146 16.79 -28.94 10.76
N SER A 147 15.99 -29.01 9.70
CA SER A 147 16.15 -30.02 8.67
C SER A 147 15.99 -29.48 7.26
N ILE A 148 16.82 -29.98 6.36
CA ILE A 148 16.77 -29.70 4.92
C ILE A 148 16.73 -31.07 4.22
N TRP A 149 15.72 -31.28 3.39
CA TRP A 149 15.46 -32.57 2.75
C TRP A 149 16.21 -32.71 1.43
N PHE A 150 16.13 -31.67 0.61
CA PHE A 150 16.75 -31.63 -0.70
C PHE A 150 17.02 -30.17 -1.09
N VAL A 151 18.11 -29.93 -1.81
CA VAL A 151 18.44 -28.63 -2.39
C VAL A 151 18.79 -28.81 -3.86
N GLU A 152 18.26 -27.95 -4.70
CA GLU A 152 18.68 -27.81 -6.09
C GLU A 152 18.99 -26.34 -6.36
N LEU A 153 20.06 -26.07 -7.09
CA LEU A 153 20.43 -24.73 -7.50
C LEU A 153 20.26 -24.63 -9.01
N SER A 154 19.63 -23.57 -9.50
CA SER A 154 19.57 -23.28 -10.95
C SER A 154 20.26 -21.96 -11.26
N GLY A 155 20.78 -21.83 -12.47
CA GLY A 155 21.36 -20.60 -12.96
C GLY A 155 22.19 -20.79 -14.22
N VAL A 156 23.16 -19.90 -14.42
CA VAL A 156 23.93 -19.79 -15.66
C VAL A 156 25.41 -20.13 -15.41
N GLU A 157 25.95 -21.11 -16.13
CA GLU A 157 27.39 -21.40 -16.16
C GLU A 157 28.07 -21.02 -17.49
N ASP A 158 27.35 -20.43 -18.44
CA ASP A 158 27.92 -20.03 -19.73
C ASP A 158 29.15 -19.11 -19.49
N PRO A 159 30.35 -19.52 -19.93
CA PRO A 159 31.56 -18.72 -19.80
C PRO A 159 31.43 -17.31 -20.40
N SER A 160 30.60 -17.12 -21.43
CA SER A 160 30.37 -15.83 -22.08
C SER A 160 29.76 -14.78 -21.12
N ILE A 161 29.03 -15.25 -20.10
CA ILE A 161 28.37 -14.42 -19.08
C ILE A 161 29.16 -14.46 -17.78
N VAL A 162 29.58 -15.65 -17.34
CA VAL A 162 30.25 -15.84 -16.04
C VAL A 162 31.61 -15.13 -16.01
N GLN A 163 32.41 -15.20 -17.09
CA GLN A 163 33.78 -14.64 -17.07
C GLN A 163 33.79 -13.11 -16.97
N PRO A 164 33.02 -12.34 -17.77
CA PRO A 164 32.92 -10.89 -17.59
C PRO A 164 32.40 -10.49 -16.21
N SER A 165 31.40 -11.21 -15.70
CA SER A 165 30.83 -10.97 -14.37
C SER A 165 31.82 -11.28 -13.25
N LEU A 166 32.64 -12.32 -13.40
CA LEU A 166 33.69 -12.66 -12.44
C LEU A 166 34.77 -11.57 -12.38
N ALA A 167 35.23 -11.09 -13.53
CA ALA A 167 36.20 -10.01 -13.61
C ALA A 167 35.67 -8.71 -12.99
N TRP A 168 34.43 -8.34 -13.34
CA TRP A 168 33.75 -7.19 -12.75
C TRP A 168 33.59 -7.34 -11.23
N PHE A 169 33.11 -8.49 -10.76
CA PHE A 169 32.84 -8.71 -9.34
C PHE A 169 34.11 -8.73 -8.49
N ASN A 170 35.23 -9.24 -9.02
CA ASN A 170 36.53 -9.13 -8.34
C ASN A 170 36.97 -7.67 -8.19
N LYS A 171 36.84 -6.85 -9.24
CA LYS A 171 37.12 -5.41 -9.18
C LYS A 171 36.19 -4.68 -8.21
N TYR A 172 34.90 -5.06 -8.19
CA TYR A 172 33.93 -4.54 -7.23
C TYR A 172 34.33 -4.85 -5.78
N ARG A 173 34.71 -6.11 -5.49
CA ARG A 173 35.16 -6.54 -4.16
C ARG A 173 36.43 -5.80 -3.71
N GLU A 174 37.39 -5.59 -4.62
CA GLU A 174 38.59 -4.81 -4.33
C GLU A 174 38.23 -3.35 -3.98
N ARG A 175 37.34 -2.72 -4.77
CA ARG A 175 36.83 -1.37 -4.48
C ARG A 175 36.14 -1.31 -3.12
N GLU A 176 35.27 -2.27 -2.80
CA GLU A 176 34.57 -2.31 -1.51
C GLU A 176 35.51 -2.57 -0.34
N ALA A 177 36.54 -3.41 -0.50
CA ALA A 177 37.56 -3.62 0.52
C ALA A 177 38.28 -2.30 0.84
N ILE A 178 38.70 -1.54 -0.19
CA ILE A 178 39.29 -0.21 -0.01
C ILE A 178 38.30 0.73 0.67
N ARG A 179 37.04 0.75 0.24
CA ARG A 179 35.99 1.59 0.84
C ARG A 179 35.78 1.27 2.33
N LEU A 180 35.80 0.00 2.70
CA LEU A 180 35.72 -0.44 4.10
C LEU A 180 36.97 -0.08 4.90
N CYS A 181 38.17 -0.15 4.31
CA CYS A 181 39.38 0.37 4.93
C CYS A 181 39.29 1.87 5.19
N LEU A 182 38.80 2.66 4.21
CA LEU A 182 38.52 4.09 4.40
C LEU A 182 37.53 4.31 5.56
N LYS A 183 36.45 3.53 5.62
CA LYS A 183 35.49 3.60 6.73
C LYS A 183 36.16 3.34 8.07
N HIS A 184 36.97 2.29 8.15
CA HIS A 184 37.67 1.89 9.37
C HIS A 184 38.66 2.98 9.81
N PHE A 185 39.48 3.51 8.90
CA PHE A 185 40.43 4.57 9.23
C PHE A 185 39.74 5.84 9.70
N ARG A 186 38.61 6.21 9.09
CA ARG A 186 37.81 7.35 9.55
C ARG A 186 37.27 7.13 10.96
N GLN A 187 36.76 5.94 11.27
CA GLN A 187 36.24 5.61 12.60
C GLN A 187 37.30 5.59 13.70
N GLN A 188 38.55 5.26 13.35
CA GLN A 188 39.68 5.24 14.28
C GLN A 188 40.45 6.58 14.31
N ASN A 189 39.96 7.61 13.61
CA ASN A 189 40.63 8.90 13.43
C ASN A 189 42.06 8.81 12.84
N TYR A 190 42.32 7.81 11.99
CA TYR A 190 43.57 7.67 11.25
C TYR A 190 43.54 8.51 9.96
N THR A 191 43.47 9.84 10.12
CA THR A 191 43.24 10.80 9.03
C THR A 191 44.29 10.72 7.92
N GLU A 192 45.57 10.62 8.24
CA GLU A 192 46.64 10.54 7.23
C GLU A 192 46.51 9.28 6.36
N ALA A 193 46.16 8.13 6.96
CA ALA A 193 45.93 6.88 6.26
C ALA A 193 44.67 6.94 5.39
N PHE A 194 43.59 7.55 5.90
CA PHE A 194 42.35 7.79 5.17
C PHE A 194 42.60 8.64 3.91
N GLU A 195 43.20 9.83 4.07
CA GLU A 195 43.44 10.77 2.97
C GLU A 195 44.40 10.18 1.94
N SER A 196 45.48 9.52 2.39
CA SER A 196 46.45 8.89 1.51
C SER A 196 45.82 7.79 0.64
N LEU A 197 45.03 6.91 1.26
CA LEU A 197 44.36 5.82 0.55
C LEU A 197 43.27 6.36 -0.38
N GLN A 198 42.48 7.34 0.05
CA GLN A 198 41.42 7.94 -0.76
C GLN A 198 42.00 8.65 -1.98
N LYS A 199 43.04 9.45 -1.79
CA LYS A 199 43.73 10.17 -2.87
C LYS A 199 44.37 9.22 -3.88
N LYS A 200 44.98 8.14 -3.41
CA LYS A 200 45.64 7.15 -4.29
C LYS A 200 44.64 6.34 -5.11
N THR A 201 43.55 5.92 -4.49
CA THR A 201 42.57 4.99 -5.10
C THR A 201 41.44 5.71 -5.83
N ARG A 202 41.19 6.99 -5.50
CA ARG A 202 40.06 7.80 -5.98
C ARG A 202 38.70 7.17 -5.67
N ILE A 203 38.63 6.29 -4.67
CA ILE A 203 37.38 5.66 -4.22
C ILE A 203 36.73 6.58 -3.20
N SER A 204 35.48 6.98 -3.45
CA SER A 204 34.69 7.69 -2.45
C SER A 204 34.19 6.72 -1.38
N LEU A 205 34.31 7.11 -0.11
CA LEU A 205 33.75 6.36 1.02
C LEU A 205 32.22 6.39 1.00
N GLU A 206 31.65 7.55 0.72
CA GLU A 206 30.23 7.88 0.93
C GLU A 206 29.80 9.08 0.08
N HIS A 207 28.55 9.49 0.23
CA HIS A 207 27.99 10.67 -0.41
C HIS A 207 28.58 11.96 0.20
N HIS A 208 28.70 13.02 -0.61
CA HIS A 208 29.32 14.29 -0.19
C HIS A 208 28.66 14.90 1.06
N MET A 209 27.32 14.87 1.14
CA MET A 209 26.58 15.35 2.31
C MET A 209 27.01 14.63 3.60
N LEU A 210 27.25 13.31 3.57
CA LEU A 210 27.70 12.58 4.76
C LEU A 210 29.12 13.01 5.18
N THR A 211 29.94 13.41 4.21
CA THR A 211 31.28 13.94 4.48
C THR A 211 31.20 15.31 5.14
N GLU A 212 30.33 16.20 4.63
CA GLU A 212 30.03 17.49 5.26
C GLU A 212 29.44 17.30 6.67
N LEU A 213 28.48 16.40 6.84
CA LEU A 213 27.86 16.11 8.13
C LEU A 213 28.88 15.61 9.15
N HIS A 214 29.78 14.70 8.77
CA HIS A 214 30.86 14.27 9.65
C HIS A 214 31.82 15.43 9.99
N GLN A 215 32.14 16.30 9.03
CA GLN A 215 32.99 17.46 9.31
C GLN A 215 32.32 18.39 10.34
N SER A 216 31.07 18.74 10.13
CA SER A 216 30.32 19.63 11.02
C SER A 216 30.09 18.98 12.39
N LEU A 217 29.59 17.75 12.43
CA LEU A 217 29.20 17.07 13.67
C LEU A 217 30.40 16.56 14.48
N VAL A 218 31.34 15.86 13.84
CA VAL A 218 32.39 15.12 14.54
C VAL A 218 33.65 15.97 14.73
N LEU A 219 34.02 16.74 13.71
CA LEU A 219 35.29 17.49 13.73
C LEU A 219 35.11 18.91 14.28
N ASN A 220 34.00 19.58 13.95
CA ASN A 220 33.78 20.98 14.31
C ASN A 220 32.81 21.18 15.48
N SER A 221 31.98 20.17 15.81
CA SER A 221 30.87 20.30 16.78
C SER A 221 29.88 21.43 16.44
N ASP A 222 29.66 21.68 15.15
CA ASP A 222 28.77 22.71 14.63
C ASP A 222 27.37 22.12 14.42
N PHE A 223 26.53 22.20 15.47
CA PHE A 223 25.20 21.59 15.47
C PHE A 223 24.19 22.35 14.60
N GLU A 224 24.30 23.68 14.50
CA GLU A 224 23.42 24.50 13.64
C GLU A 224 23.59 24.14 12.17
N GLU A 225 24.84 23.99 11.73
CA GLU A 225 25.14 23.53 10.37
C GLU A 225 24.65 22.11 10.12
N CYS A 226 24.71 21.22 11.12
CA CYS A 226 24.16 19.86 11.00
C CYS A 226 22.65 19.87 10.76
N GLU A 227 21.90 20.69 11.50
CA GLU A 227 20.46 20.83 11.31
C GLU A 227 20.14 21.35 9.90
N ARG A 228 20.87 22.38 9.46
CA ARG A 228 20.73 22.93 8.10
C ARG A 228 21.02 21.89 7.01
N LEU A 229 22.03 21.04 7.19
CA LEU A 229 22.35 19.96 6.26
C LEU A 229 21.23 18.90 6.19
N MET A 230 20.59 18.60 7.33
CA MET A 230 19.45 17.66 7.38
C MET A 230 18.22 18.21 6.66
N GLU A 231 17.89 19.49 6.84
CA GLU A 231 16.82 20.16 6.09
C GLU A 231 17.10 20.16 4.58
N GLN A 232 18.34 20.46 4.18
CA GLN A 232 18.75 20.41 2.77
C GLN A 232 18.69 19.01 2.17
N ALA A 233 18.87 17.97 2.98
CA ALA A 233 18.68 16.58 2.56
C ALA A 233 17.20 16.20 2.39
N ALA A 234 16.30 16.83 3.15
CA ALA A 234 14.86 16.63 3.03
C ALA A 234 14.25 17.34 1.82
N GLU A 235 14.55 18.63 1.64
CA GLU A 235 13.77 19.50 0.73
C GLU A 235 14.64 20.43 -0.16
N GLY A 236 15.97 20.43 0.03
CA GLY A 236 16.87 21.42 -0.56
C GLY A 236 17.89 20.88 -1.57
N LYS A 237 19.14 21.39 -1.46
CA LYS A 237 20.29 21.21 -2.38
C LYS A 237 20.58 19.76 -2.79
N TYR A 238 20.14 18.78 -2.02
CA TYR A 238 20.43 17.36 -2.24
C TYR A 238 19.29 16.58 -2.92
N ASN A 239 18.33 17.25 -3.56
CA ASN A 239 17.24 16.63 -4.34
C ASN A 239 16.42 15.60 -3.54
N GLY A 240 16.11 15.91 -2.27
CA GLY A 240 15.22 15.06 -1.47
C GLY A 240 15.77 13.65 -1.22
N LEU A 241 16.98 13.54 -0.67
CA LEU A 241 17.56 12.26 -0.24
C LEU A 241 16.63 11.49 0.71
N PHE A 242 15.77 12.19 1.46
CA PHE A 242 14.78 11.58 2.33
C PHE A 242 13.39 11.38 1.71
N THR A 243 13.14 11.79 0.46
CA THR A 243 11.80 11.72 -0.15
C THR A 243 11.23 10.30 -0.13
N GLU A 244 12.01 9.29 -0.50
CA GLU A 244 11.56 7.89 -0.44
C GLU A 244 11.22 7.47 0.99
N TYR A 245 12.08 7.83 1.95
CA TYR A 245 11.85 7.53 3.37
C TYR A 245 10.59 8.22 3.91
N ILE A 246 10.44 9.52 3.64
CA ILE A 246 9.31 10.35 4.06
C ILE A 246 8.01 9.80 3.48
N SER A 247 7.99 9.43 2.19
CA SER A 247 6.80 8.87 1.52
C SER A 247 6.32 7.55 2.13
N ARG A 248 7.19 6.83 2.84
CA ARG A 248 6.87 5.57 3.52
C ARG A 248 6.49 5.75 4.99
N GLN A 249 6.59 6.97 5.52
CA GLN A 249 6.19 7.22 6.90
C GLN A 249 4.66 7.20 7.02
N ILE A 250 4.19 6.69 8.15
CA ILE A 250 2.78 6.74 8.49
C ILE A 250 2.45 8.18 8.87
N LEU A 251 1.56 8.81 8.10
CA LEU A 251 1.04 10.14 8.41
C LEU A 251 0.36 10.12 9.78
N LYS A 252 0.73 11.06 10.65
CA LYS A 252 0.07 11.27 11.94
C LYS A 252 -0.88 12.46 11.80
N PRO A 253 -2.21 12.24 11.81
CA PRO A 253 -3.15 13.34 11.72
C PRO A 253 -3.11 14.14 13.03
N GLU A 254 -2.95 15.45 12.90
CA GLU A 254 -3.18 16.39 14.00
C GLU A 254 -4.50 17.10 13.77
N TRP A 255 -5.37 17.06 14.79
CA TRP A 255 -6.68 17.68 14.72
C TRP A 255 -6.60 19.08 15.29
N THR A 256 -6.94 20.08 14.48
CA THR A 256 -7.06 21.47 14.93
C THR A 256 -8.49 21.94 14.72
N ALA A 257 -9.07 22.57 15.75
CA ALA A 257 -10.40 23.14 15.65
C ALA A 257 -10.38 24.38 14.74
N ILE A 258 -11.28 24.42 13.76
CA ILE A 258 -11.53 25.61 12.95
C ILE A 258 -12.53 26.49 13.74
N LEU A 259 -12.09 27.69 14.17
CA LEU A 259 -12.84 28.57 15.08
C LEU A 259 -13.41 29.78 14.34
N ALA A 260 -14.66 30.13 14.67
CA ALA A 260 -15.36 31.23 14.00
C ALA A 260 -14.67 32.54 14.38
N ASN A 261 -14.25 33.32 13.37
CA ASN A 261 -13.56 34.59 13.59
C ASN A 261 -14.53 35.78 13.75
N GLY A 262 -15.83 35.54 13.92
CA GLY A 262 -16.85 36.59 14.01
C GLY A 262 -17.99 36.27 15.00
N THR A 263 -18.71 37.32 15.38
CA THR A 263 -19.99 37.24 16.10
C THR A 263 -21.10 36.88 15.12
N ASP A 264 -22.15 36.17 15.57
CA ASP A 264 -23.27 35.66 14.75
C ASP A 264 -23.96 36.71 13.85
N ASP A 265 -23.76 38.01 14.11
CA ASP A 265 -24.35 39.13 13.37
C ASP A 265 -23.57 39.61 12.13
N ASP A 266 -22.41 39.01 11.79
CA ASP A 266 -21.64 39.37 10.59
C ASP A 266 -21.84 38.37 9.44
N PRO A 267 -22.57 38.74 8.36
CA PRO A 267 -22.79 37.87 7.20
C PRO A 267 -21.50 37.43 6.51
N VAL A 268 -20.42 38.20 6.65
CA VAL A 268 -19.09 37.92 6.06
C VAL A 268 -18.35 36.83 6.83
N ASN A 269 -18.71 36.61 8.10
CA ASN A 269 -18.14 35.59 8.98
C ASN A 269 -19.15 34.49 9.35
N ALA A 270 -20.29 34.41 8.66
CA ALA A 270 -21.34 33.44 8.91
C ALA A 270 -20.87 32.01 8.61
N TRP A 271 -21.10 31.08 9.53
CA TRP A 271 -20.80 29.65 9.41
C TRP A 271 -22.04 28.80 9.56
N PRO A 272 -22.05 27.57 8.99
CA PRO A 272 -23.20 26.68 9.14
C PRO A 272 -23.43 26.35 10.62
N GLY A 273 -24.62 26.68 11.12
CA GLY A 273 -25.02 26.38 12.51
C GLY A 273 -25.09 24.87 12.83
N MET A 274 -25.36 24.55 14.10
CA MET A 274 -25.48 23.17 14.60
C MET A 274 -26.53 22.36 13.82
N ARG A 275 -26.15 21.16 13.37
CA ARG A 275 -27.01 20.33 12.50
C ARG A 275 -26.67 18.84 12.57
N GLY A 276 -27.69 17.98 12.55
CA GLY A 276 -27.59 16.53 12.36
C GLY A 276 -28.13 16.08 11.00
N GLY A 277 -27.70 14.93 10.48
CA GLY A 277 -28.23 14.39 9.22
C GLY A 277 -27.91 15.20 7.95
N HIS A 278 -27.10 16.26 8.05
CA HIS A 278 -26.55 17.01 6.92
C HIS A 278 -25.61 16.14 6.09
N GLN A 279 -25.39 16.50 4.83
CA GLN A 279 -24.47 15.78 3.96
C GLN A 279 -23.37 16.70 3.45
N MET A 280 -22.21 16.09 3.21
CA MET A 280 -21.06 16.77 2.64
C MET A 280 -20.45 15.95 1.50
N CYS A 281 -19.85 16.66 0.55
CA CYS A 281 -18.97 16.07 -0.46
C CYS A 281 -17.77 16.99 -0.69
N ILE A 282 -16.65 16.43 -1.13
CA ILE A 282 -15.38 17.15 -1.32
C ILE A 282 -14.99 17.14 -2.80
N ASP A 283 -14.68 18.32 -3.33
CA ASP A 283 -13.89 18.47 -4.55
C ASP A 283 -12.42 18.59 -4.15
N SER A 284 -11.71 17.47 -4.16
CA SER A 284 -10.30 17.39 -3.77
C SER A 284 -9.38 18.18 -4.71
N GLU A 285 -9.77 18.37 -5.98
CA GLU A 285 -8.97 19.16 -6.92
C GLU A 285 -9.11 20.65 -6.63
N ALA A 286 -10.34 21.12 -6.39
CA ALA A 286 -10.61 22.51 -6.06
C ALA A 286 -10.34 22.87 -4.58
N GLN A 287 -10.10 21.86 -3.74
CA GLN A 287 -9.94 22.01 -2.28
C GLN A 287 -11.18 22.66 -1.62
N LEU A 288 -12.37 22.21 -2.03
CA LEU A 288 -13.66 22.70 -1.56
C LEU A 288 -14.51 21.58 -0.94
N ILE A 289 -15.17 21.85 0.18
CA ILE A 289 -16.13 20.94 0.82
C ILE A 289 -17.51 21.58 0.77
N TYR A 290 -18.48 20.92 0.13
CA TYR A 290 -19.86 21.37 0.07
C TYR A 290 -20.68 20.75 1.19
N LEU A 291 -21.62 21.48 1.75
CA LEU A 291 -22.52 21.06 2.82
C LEU A 291 -23.96 21.47 2.50
N LEU A 292 -24.89 20.52 2.56
CA LEU A 292 -26.32 20.79 2.34
C LEU A 292 -27.17 20.35 3.54
N GLY A 293 -28.08 21.24 3.94
CA GLY A 293 -29.21 20.98 4.83
C GLY A 293 -28.83 20.36 6.18
N GLY A 294 -29.63 19.40 6.61
CA GLY A 294 -29.59 18.80 7.95
C GLY A 294 -30.74 19.27 8.84
N TRP A 295 -30.68 18.94 10.13
CA TRP A 295 -31.71 19.25 11.12
C TRP A 295 -31.07 19.90 12.34
N ASN A 296 -31.59 21.04 12.78
CA ASN A 296 -30.98 21.84 13.86
C ASN A 296 -31.52 21.52 15.27
N GLY A 297 -32.36 20.49 15.43
CA GLY A 297 -33.07 20.22 16.68
C GLY A 297 -34.55 20.62 16.64
N VAL A 298 -34.95 21.43 15.65
CA VAL A 298 -36.32 21.95 15.52
C VAL A 298 -36.85 21.74 14.11
N VAL A 299 -36.11 22.16 13.09
CA VAL A 299 -36.52 22.11 11.68
C VAL A 299 -35.42 21.54 10.80
N ASP A 300 -35.81 20.98 9.66
CA ASP A 300 -34.90 20.72 8.56
C ASP A 300 -34.42 22.05 7.95
N LEU A 301 -33.16 22.09 7.55
CA LEU A 301 -32.49 23.26 7.02
C LEU A 301 -32.46 23.19 5.49
N PRO A 302 -32.76 24.30 4.78
CA PRO A 302 -32.66 24.39 3.32
C PRO A 302 -31.36 25.02 2.83
N ASP A 303 -30.40 25.29 3.72
CA ASP A 303 -29.20 26.07 3.42
C ASP A 303 -28.09 25.21 2.77
N PHE A 304 -27.30 25.85 1.92
CA PHE A 304 -26.21 25.25 1.16
C PHE A 304 -24.92 26.08 1.30
N TRP A 305 -23.83 25.42 1.68
CA TRP A 305 -22.57 26.04 2.06
C TRP A 305 -21.39 25.40 1.34
N VAL A 306 -20.31 26.15 1.21
CA VAL A 306 -19.01 25.64 0.78
C VAL A 306 -17.90 26.10 1.72
N PHE A 307 -17.00 25.20 2.08
CA PHE A 307 -15.78 25.47 2.83
C PHE A 307 -14.58 25.41 1.90
N ASN A 308 -13.77 26.47 1.91
CA ASN A 308 -12.50 26.50 1.20
C ASN A 308 -11.38 26.06 2.15
N ILE A 309 -10.73 24.93 1.84
CA ILE A 309 -9.67 24.34 2.66
C ILE A 309 -8.43 25.24 2.69
N GLY A 310 -8.07 25.86 1.56
CA GLY A 310 -6.91 26.72 1.45
C GLY A 310 -7.02 28.00 2.28
N THR A 311 -8.20 28.61 2.36
CA THR A 311 -8.43 29.82 3.16
C THR A 311 -8.98 29.55 4.56
N GLY A 312 -9.46 28.33 4.83
CA GLY A 312 -10.11 27.97 6.09
C GLY A 312 -11.45 28.69 6.34
N LYS A 313 -12.22 28.99 5.29
CA LYS A 313 -13.44 29.82 5.39
C LYS A 313 -14.64 29.14 4.76
N TRP A 314 -15.81 29.28 5.40
CA TRP A 314 -17.09 28.94 4.79
C TRP A 314 -17.67 30.12 3.99
N THR A 315 -18.53 29.81 3.04
CA THR A 315 -19.35 30.74 2.27
C THR A 315 -20.74 30.13 2.10
N CYS A 316 -21.78 30.91 2.41
CA CYS A 316 -23.15 30.51 2.13
C CYS A 316 -23.42 30.67 0.64
N LEU A 317 -23.73 29.56 -0.05
CA LEU A 317 -24.12 29.58 -1.46
C LEU A 317 -25.61 29.87 -1.60
N SER A 318 -26.42 29.38 -0.67
CA SER A 318 -27.86 29.64 -0.61
C SER A 318 -28.37 29.51 0.82
N PHE A 319 -29.18 30.46 1.28
CA PHE A 319 -29.89 30.35 2.56
C PHE A 319 -31.17 29.51 2.46
N ASP A 320 -31.69 29.31 1.24
CA ASP A 320 -32.93 28.61 0.97
C ASP A 320 -32.90 28.06 -0.45
N THR A 321 -32.38 26.83 -0.58
CA THR A 321 -32.17 26.19 -1.88
C THR A 321 -33.46 26.01 -2.68
N GLU A 322 -34.62 25.91 -2.03
CA GLU A 322 -35.91 25.78 -2.72
C GLU A 322 -36.26 27.03 -3.52
N LYS A 323 -35.95 28.22 -2.97
CA LYS A 323 -36.13 29.51 -3.67
C LYS A 323 -35.20 29.66 -4.88
N ASP A 324 -34.08 28.94 -4.86
CA ASP A 324 -33.07 28.96 -5.93
C ASP A 324 -33.28 27.82 -6.95
N GLY A 325 -34.46 27.18 -6.94
CA GLY A 325 -34.82 26.09 -7.85
C GLY A 325 -34.23 24.73 -7.48
N GLY A 326 -33.65 24.64 -6.28
CA GLY A 326 -33.05 23.44 -5.73
C GLY A 326 -33.99 22.64 -4.82
N PRO A 327 -33.41 21.71 -4.05
CA PRO A 327 -34.16 20.87 -3.12
C PRO A 327 -34.82 21.67 -1.99
N CYS A 328 -35.98 21.22 -1.51
CA CYS A 328 -36.53 21.73 -0.24
C CYS A 328 -35.65 21.38 0.98
N ALA A 329 -35.93 22.01 2.12
CA ALA A 329 -35.34 21.67 3.41
C ALA A 329 -35.35 20.16 3.68
N ARG A 330 -34.20 19.59 4.07
CA ARG A 330 -34.05 18.13 4.23
C ARG A 330 -32.91 17.70 5.14
N SER A 331 -33.09 16.54 5.77
CA SER A 331 -32.06 15.80 6.50
C SER A 331 -32.04 14.32 6.09
N CYS A 332 -30.97 13.59 6.44
CA CYS A 332 -30.76 12.16 6.15
C CYS A 332 -30.83 11.78 4.67
N HIS A 333 -30.65 12.78 3.78
CA HIS A 333 -30.43 12.63 2.36
C HIS A 333 -28.98 12.17 2.09
N LYS A 334 -28.59 12.02 0.82
CA LYS A 334 -27.19 11.79 0.42
C LYS A 334 -26.79 12.68 -0.75
N MET A 335 -25.48 12.93 -0.84
CA MET A 335 -24.85 13.69 -1.92
C MET A 335 -23.65 12.92 -2.49
N CYS A 336 -23.44 12.98 -3.80
CA CYS A 336 -22.17 12.60 -4.44
C CYS A 336 -21.74 13.65 -5.46
N LEU A 337 -20.42 13.79 -5.63
CA LEU A 337 -19.79 14.69 -6.58
C LEU A 337 -19.28 13.92 -7.80
N ASP A 338 -19.66 14.37 -9.00
CA ASP A 338 -18.89 14.13 -10.22
C ASP A 338 -17.78 15.18 -10.31
N SER A 339 -16.54 14.76 -9.99
CA SER A 339 -15.40 15.68 -9.95
C SER A 339 -14.94 16.15 -11.33
N HIS A 340 -15.22 15.40 -12.40
CA HIS A 340 -14.85 15.78 -13.77
C HIS A 340 -15.82 16.81 -14.33
N ARG A 341 -17.12 16.62 -14.09
CA ARG A 341 -18.16 17.52 -14.59
C ARG A 341 -18.52 18.64 -13.63
N LYS A 342 -18.00 18.59 -12.39
CA LYS A 342 -18.28 19.53 -11.30
C LYS A 342 -19.79 19.60 -11.00
N LEU A 343 -20.42 18.43 -10.89
CA LEU A 343 -21.85 18.27 -10.63
C LEU A 343 -22.09 17.56 -9.30
N ILE A 344 -22.97 18.10 -8.46
CA ILE A 344 -23.34 17.50 -7.17
C ILE A 344 -24.76 16.97 -7.26
N TYR A 345 -24.94 15.67 -7.07
CA TYR A 345 -26.24 15.02 -7.10
C TYR A 345 -26.78 14.81 -5.69
N THR A 346 -28.06 15.09 -5.48
CA THR A 346 -28.74 15.03 -4.17
C THR A 346 -29.98 14.17 -4.26
N LEU A 347 -30.08 13.16 -3.39
CA LEU A 347 -31.21 12.22 -3.36
C LEU A 347 -31.70 11.95 -1.93
N GLY A 348 -33.01 11.75 -1.82
CA GLY A 348 -33.68 11.28 -0.61
C GLY A 348 -33.84 12.36 0.46
N ARG A 349 -34.54 11.99 1.54
CA ARG A 349 -34.75 12.78 2.76
C ARG A 349 -35.52 11.97 3.78
N TYR A 350 -35.39 12.31 5.06
CA TYR A 350 -36.28 11.85 6.10
C TYR A 350 -37.50 12.78 6.23
N LEU A 351 -38.63 12.22 6.65
CA LEU A 351 -39.84 12.96 7.05
C LEU A 351 -40.38 12.34 8.34
N ASP A 352 -40.83 13.17 9.27
CA ASP A 352 -41.46 12.68 10.50
C ASP A 352 -42.87 12.12 10.22
N SER A 353 -43.40 11.29 11.13
CA SER A 353 -44.71 10.65 10.91
C SER A 353 -45.86 11.66 10.78
N GLY A 354 -45.73 12.85 11.37
CA GLY A 354 -46.74 13.92 11.30
C GLY A 354 -46.85 14.53 9.90
N SER A 355 -45.72 14.78 9.23
CA SER A 355 -45.66 15.43 7.93
C SER A 355 -46.03 14.50 6.77
N ARG A 356 -45.85 13.18 6.93
CA ARG A 356 -46.09 12.17 5.88
C ARG A 356 -47.54 12.07 5.41
N ASN A 357 -48.51 12.44 6.24
CA ASN A 357 -49.93 12.34 5.86
C ASN A 357 -50.39 13.54 5.03
N ASN A 358 -49.64 14.64 5.04
CA ASN A 358 -49.97 15.88 4.36
C ASN A 358 -49.08 16.16 3.15
N THR A 359 -48.13 15.27 2.85
CA THR A 359 -47.15 15.45 1.78
C THR A 359 -47.05 14.21 0.91
N THR A 360 -46.95 14.40 -0.40
CA THR A 360 -46.72 13.30 -1.33
C THR A 360 -45.29 12.79 -1.13
N LEU A 361 -45.14 11.49 -0.87
CA LEU A 361 -43.84 10.84 -0.61
C LEU A 361 -43.05 10.56 -1.91
N LYS A 362 -42.95 11.57 -2.77
CA LYS A 362 -42.16 11.49 -4.00
C LYS A 362 -40.67 11.53 -3.69
N SER A 363 -39.89 10.79 -4.47
CA SER A 363 -38.44 10.74 -4.37
C SER A 363 -37.82 11.66 -5.41
N ASP A 364 -37.75 12.95 -5.06
CA ASP A 364 -37.12 13.96 -5.90
C ASP A 364 -35.61 13.71 -6.07
N PHE A 365 -35.06 14.11 -7.21
CA PHE A 365 -33.64 13.96 -7.51
C PHE A 365 -33.12 15.21 -8.21
N TYR A 366 -32.10 15.82 -7.62
CA TYR A 366 -31.55 17.11 -8.04
C TYR A 366 -30.08 16.99 -8.39
N VAL A 367 -29.62 17.89 -9.26
CA VAL A 367 -28.21 18.15 -9.50
C VAL A 367 -27.92 19.64 -9.36
N TYR A 368 -26.79 19.97 -8.75
CA TYR A 368 -26.22 21.31 -8.71
C TYR A 368 -24.98 21.36 -9.60
N ASP A 369 -24.98 22.30 -10.53
CA ASP A 369 -23.81 22.62 -11.35
C ASP A 369 -22.97 23.66 -10.61
N ILE A 370 -21.77 23.26 -10.20
CA ILE A 370 -20.83 24.12 -9.47
C ILE A 370 -20.36 25.28 -10.35
N THR A 371 -20.17 25.04 -11.65
CA THR A 371 -19.65 26.03 -12.59
C THR A 371 -20.71 27.07 -12.94
N ALA A 372 -21.95 26.61 -13.18
CA ALA A 372 -23.07 27.48 -13.49
C ALA A 372 -23.73 28.10 -12.25
N ASN A 373 -23.41 27.61 -11.04
CA ASN A 373 -24.06 27.96 -9.79
C ASN A 373 -25.59 27.84 -9.87
N HIS A 374 -26.07 26.67 -10.32
CA HIS A 374 -27.49 26.48 -10.60
C HIS A 374 -27.95 25.07 -10.25
N TRP A 375 -29.15 24.98 -9.67
CA TRP A 375 -29.83 23.71 -9.41
C TRP A 375 -30.69 23.30 -10.58
N THR A 376 -30.79 22.00 -10.84
CA THR A 376 -31.72 21.43 -11.80
C THR A 376 -32.40 20.22 -11.19
N LEU A 377 -33.74 20.20 -11.26
CA LEU A 377 -34.54 19.03 -10.94
C LEU A 377 -34.41 18.02 -12.08
N ILE A 378 -33.79 16.87 -11.79
CA ILE A 378 -33.67 15.76 -12.76
C ILE A 378 -34.98 15.00 -12.84
N SER A 379 -35.57 14.68 -11.69
CA SER A 379 -36.77 13.87 -11.60
C SER A 379 -37.59 14.26 -10.38
N ASP A 380 -38.88 14.54 -10.57
CA ASP A 380 -39.83 14.82 -9.49
C ASP A 380 -40.17 13.55 -8.68
N ASP A 381 -40.15 12.37 -9.30
CA ASP A 381 -40.32 11.09 -8.62
C ASP A 381 -39.50 9.98 -9.27
N THR A 382 -38.35 9.67 -8.68
CA THR A 382 -37.45 8.62 -9.17
C THR A 382 -38.09 7.24 -9.19
N ALA A 383 -39.06 6.95 -8.32
CA ALA A 383 -39.77 5.66 -8.32
C ALA A 383 -40.57 5.45 -9.61
N ALA A 384 -41.23 6.51 -10.10
CA ALA A 384 -41.99 6.48 -11.35
C ALA A 384 -41.08 6.26 -12.58
N MET A 385 -39.79 6.58 -12.44
CA MET A 385 -38.77 6.43 -13.49
C MET A 385 -37.93 5.14 -13.34
N GLY A 386 -38.37 4.19 -12.51
CA GLY A 386 -37.68 2.91 -12.28
C GLY A 386 -36.52 2.98 -11.27
N GLY A 387 -36.31 4.14 -10.66
CA GLY A 387 -35.37 4.38 -9.57
C GLY A 387 -35.91 4.00 -8.20
N PRO A 388 -35.18 4.38 -7.13
CA PRO A 388 -35.61 4.10 -5.75
C PRO A 388 -36.83 4.94 -5.35
N SER A 389 -37.66 4.40 -4.45
CA SER A 389 -38.68 5.17 -3.73
C SER A 389 -38.05 6.16 -2.77
N LEU A 390 -38.87 6.98 -2.10
CA LEU A 390 -38.35 7.99 -1.18
C LEU A 390 -37.64 7.30 -0.01
N ILE A 391 -36.33 7.51 0.09
CA ILE A 391 -35.44 6.81 1.03
C ILE A 391 -34.62 7.78 1.85
N PHE A 392 -34.20 7.32 3.04
CA PHE A 392 -33.27 8.02 3.92
C PHE A 392 -32.23 7.06 4.49
N ASP A 393 -31.11 7.61 4.94
CA ASP A 393 -29.95 6.86 5.46
C ASP A 393 -29.40 5.78 4.49
N HIS A 394 -29.61 5.98 3.19
CA HIS A 394 -29.00 5.21 2.12
C HIS A 394 -27.55 5.63 1.91
N GLN A 395 -26.85 5.02 0.96
CA GLN A 395 -25.56 5.49 0.47
C GLN A 395 -25.60 5.71 -1.04
N ILE A 396 -24.80 6.66 -1.49
CA ILE A 396 -24.64 7.03 -2.89
C ILE A 396 -23.16 7.14 -3.21
N CYS A 397 -22.72 6.65 -4.36
CA CYS A 397 -21.37 6.89 -4.86
C CYS A 397 -21.39 7.13 -6.38
N MET A 398 -20.38 7.86 -6.86
CA MET A 398 -20.23 8.23 -8.25
C MET A 398 -19.06 7.48 -8.87
N ASP A 399 -19.32 6.78 -9.96
CA ASP A 399 -18.31 6.36 -10.93
C ASP A 399 -18.14 7.49 -11.95
N THR A 400 -17.06 8.26 -11.79
CA THR A 400 -16.77 9.40 -12.68
C THR A 400 -16.31 8.97 -14.06
N GLU A 401 -15.75 7.78 -14.23
CA GLU A 401 -15.28 7.28 -15.53
C GLU A 401 -16.46 6.94 -16.44
N THR A 402 -17.46 6.22 -15.91
CA THR A 402 -18.65 5.86 -16.70
C THR A 402 -19.77 6.89 -16.59
N SER A 403 -19.65 7.86 -15.69
CA SER A 403 -20.72 8.80 -15.34
C SER A 403 -21.97 8.07 -14.79
N THR A 404 -21.76 7.14 -13.87
CA THR A 404 -22.82 6.32 -13.26
C THR A 404 -22.90 6.53 -11.75
N ILE A 405 -24.10 6.76 -11.24
CA ILE A 405 -24.37 6.88 -9.80
C ILE A 405 -24.92 5.56 -9.30
N PHE A 406 -24.36 5.03 -8.22
CA PHE A 406 -24.91 3.87 -7.52
C PHE A 406 -25.57 4.29 -6.22
N VAL A 407 -26.76 3.76 -5.95
CA VAL A 407 -27.54 4.00 -4.74
C VAL A 407 -27.80 2.68 -4.05
N PHE A 408 -27.43 2.55 -2.78
CA PHE A 408 -27.66 1.32 -2.02
C PHE A 408 -28.25 1.55 -0.63
N GLY A 409 -29.17 0.66 -0.26
CA GLY A 409 -29.72 0.58 1.08
C GLY A 409 -30.70 1.70 1.39
N GLY A 410 -30.75 2.10 2.65
CA GLY A 410 -31.73 3.07 3.14
C GLY A 410 -33.11 2.47 3.38
N ARG A 411 -33.85 3.11 4.29
CA ARG A 411 -35.25 2.76 4.59
C ARG A 411 -36.17 3.50 3.65
N VAL A 412 -37.17 2.81 3.12
CA VAL A 412 -38.23 3.41 2.30
C VAL A 412 -39.26 4.06 3.21
N LEU A 413 -39.60 5.31 2.92
CA LEU A 413 -40.67 6.02 3.59
C LEU A 413 -42.03 5.55 3.06
N SER A 414 -42.90 5.10 3.95
CA SER A 414 -44.31 4.79 3.68
C SER A 414 -45.25 5.69 4.48
N ALA A 415 -46.53 5.69 4.08
CA ALA A 415 -47.56 6.46 4.76
C ALA A 415 -47.71 5.97 6.22
N SER A 416 -47.99 6.90 7.16
CA SER A 416 -47.97 6.58 8.60
C SER A 416 -48.98 5.51 9.04
N SER A 417 -50.03 5.28 8.24
CA SER A 417 -51.02 4.23 8.45
C SER A 417 -50.48 2.82 8.20
N GLU A 418 -49.43 2.67 7.39
CA GLU A 418 -48.88 1.38 6.95
C GLU A 418 -47.73 0.89 7.86
N GLU A 419 -47.01 1.80 8.53
CA GLU A 419 -45.85 1.44 9.37
C GLU A 419 -46.19 0.74 10.68
N ARG A 420 -47.39 0.93 11.26
CA ARG A 420 -47.71 0.40 12.60
C ARG A 420 -47.78 -1.13 12.68
N THR A 421 -47.71 -1.83 11.55
CA THR A 421 -47.91 -3.29 11.47
C THR A 421 -46.89 -4.05 10.63
N GLN A 422 -45.94 -3.37 9.97
CA GLN A 422 -45.00 -4.01 9.03
C GLN A 422 -43.54 -3.81 9.45
N GLU A 423 -42.71 -4.81 9.17
CA GLU A 423 -41.25 -4.69 9.26
C GLU A 423 -40.75 -3.57 8.34
N PRO A 424 -39.66 -2.86 8.70
CA PRO A 424 -39.12 -1.78 7.89
C PRO A 424 -38.72 -2.27 6.50
N PHE A 425 -39.23 -1.61 5.46
CA PHE A 425 -38.91 -1.90 4.06
C PHE A 425 -37.65 -1.15 3.64
N PHE A 426 -36.74 -1.85 2.95
CA PHE A 426 -35.49 -1.27 2.47
C PHE A 426 -35.43 -1.26 0.93
N SER A 427 -34.63 -0.35 0.38
CA SER A 427 -34.66 -0.05 -1.06
C SER A 427 -34.06 -1.16 -1.95
N GLY A 428 -32.79 -1.51 -1.74
CA GLY A 428 -31.98 -2.32 -2.66
C GLY A 428 -30.81 -1.54 -3.26
N LEU A 429 -30.27 -2.03 -4.38
CA LEU A 429 -29.19 -1.45 -5.18
C LEU A 429 -29.71 -0.99 -6.55
N TYR A 430 -29.45 0.27 -6.86
CA TYR A 430 -29.80 0.93 -8.12
C TYR A 430 -28.56 1.55 -8.75
N ALA A 431 -28.58 1.66 -10.07
CA ALA A 431 -27.66 2.47 -10.85
C ALA A 431 -28.45 3.53 -11.63
N TYR A 432 -27.88 4.73 -11.74
CA TYR A 432 -28.37 5.80 -12.57
C TYR A 432 -27.28 6.22 -13.54
N ASP A 433 -27.56 6.10 -14.84
CA ASP A 433 -26.67 6.55 -15.90
C ASP A 433 -26.92 8.04 -16.15
N CYS A 434 -25.94 8.88 -15.84
CA CYS A 434 -26.06 10.33 -15.96
C CYS A 434 -26.11 10.81 -17.41
N GLN A 435 -25.65 10.00 -18.38
CA GLN A 435 -25.64 10.37 -19.79
C GLN A 435 -27.01 10.12 -20.43
N THR A 436 -27.61 8.97 -20.11
CA THR A 436 -28.94 8.60 -20.64
C THR A 436 -30.08 9.07 -19.75
N SER A 437 -29.79 9.50 -18.51
CA SER A 437 -30.77 9.89 -17.50
C SER A 437 -31.77 8.77 -17.18
N THR A 438 -31.26 7.54 -17.06
CA THR A 438 -32.09 6.35 -16.82
C THR A 438 -31.68 5.63 -15.54
N TRP A 439 -32.67 5.08 -14.85
CA TRP A 439 -32.48 4.23 -13.67
C TRP A 439 -32.52 2.76 -14.05
N GLN A 440 -31.67 1.97 -13.39
CA GLN A 440 -31.69 0.51 -13.43
C GLN A 440 -31.65 -0.05 -12.00
N LYS A 441 -32.62 -0.88 -11.67
CA LYS A 441 -32.58 -1.69 -10.43
C LYS A 441 -31.66 -2.89 -10.65
N LEU A 442 -30.51 -2.89 -9.99
CA LEU A 442 -29.53 -3.97 -10.11
C LEU A 442 -29.86 -5.14 -9.19
N LYS A 443 -30.32 -4.85 -7.97
CA LYS A 443 -30.69 -5.88 -6.99
C LYS A 443 -31.74 -5.34 -6.03
N ALA A 444 -32.85 -6.05 -5.87
CA ALA A 444 -33.81 -5.76 -4.80
C ALA A 444 -33.26 -6.19 -3.44
N ASP A 445 -33.82 -5.64 -2.35
CA ASP A 445 -33.53 -6.15 -1.01
C ASP A 445 -33.92 -7.63 -0.89
N CYS A 446 -32.98 -8.48 -0.45
CA CYS A 446 -33.24 -9.91 -0.30
C CYS A 446 -32.37 -10.53 0.80
N SER A 447 -32.68 -11.77 1.18
CA SER A 447 -31.97 -12.50 2.24
C SER A 447 -30.46 -12.62 2.01
N GLU A 448 -30.04 -12.77 0.75
CA GLU A 448 -28.64 -12.89 0.34
C GLU A 448 -27.93 -11.52 0.23
N PHE A 449 -28.70 -10.44 0.03
CA PHE A 449 -28.18 -9.10 -0.17
C PHE A 449 -29.03 -8.09 0.59
N LYS A 450 -28.91 -8.15 1.93
CA LYS A 450 -29.70 -7.32 2.82
C LYS A 450 -29.23 -5.87 2.80
N SER A 451 -30.16 -5.01 2.45
CA SER A 451 -30.07 -3.57 2.58
C SER A 451 -30.01 -3.16 4.06
N ARG A 452 -29.46 -1.97 4.30
CA ARG A 452 -29.14 -1.49 5.65
C ARG A 452 -29.07 0.03 5.68
N ILE A 453 -29.04 0.57 6.89
CA ILE A 453 -28.75 1.98 7.21
C ILE A 453 -27.46 2.06 8.04
N GLY A 454 -26.87 3.25 8.16
CA GLY A 454 -25.65 3.44 8.98
C GLY A 454 -24.40 2.73 8.46
N HIS A 455 -24.34 2.47 7.15
CA HIS A 455 -23.19 1.87 6.47
C HIS A 455 -22.50 2.90 5.58
N SER A 456 -21.33 2.56 5.01
CA SER A 456 -20.64 3.35 3.99
C SER A 456 -20.53 2.56 2.69
N MET A 457 -20.48 3.28 1.57
CA MET A 457 -20.28 2.73 0.24
C MET A 457 -19.12 3.48 -0.41
N LEU A 458 -18.19 2.74 -1.01
CA LEU A 458 -17.04 3.28 -1.73
C LEU A 458 -17.03 2.66 -3.12
N PHE A 459 -16.84 3.50 -4.14
CA PHE A 459 -16.52 3.06 -5.49
C PHE A 459 -14.99 3.08 -5.62
N HIS A 460 -14.40 2.00 -6.10
CA HIS A 460 -12.94 1.80 -6.16
C HIS A 460 -12.47 1.61 -7.60
#